data_AF-A0A6P9AYW6-F1
#
_entry.id   AF-A0A6P9AYW6-F1
#
_cell.length_a   1.000
_cell.length_b   1.000
_cell.length_c   1.000
_cell.angle_alpha   90.00
_cell.angle_beta   90.00
_cell.angle_gamma   90.00
#
_symmetry.space_group_name_H-M   'P 1'
#
loop_
_entity.id
_entity.type
_entity.pdbx_description
1 polymer ?
#
loop_
_entity_poly.entity_id
_entity_poly.type
_entity_poly.pdbx_seq_one_letter_code
_entity_poly.pdbx_strand_id
1 'polypeptide(L)'
;HCWDYRRFVVQRSKVLPEDELAFSDSLITRNFSNYSSWHYRSLLLPQLYPDPQQQGRITEEILLKELELVQNAFFTDPNDQSAWFYHRWLLGRGDPEPTIRCVYVNRENTSLAVVFSHPVAVAPASHDLIVFGDESPLVVRWRTPDRKNKPGYMWLCDLPTSALNDHWPQHTFRVLWAEGHVQKECVLFKGHKDCWNQDSVTEEQVFR
;
A
#
# COMPACT_ATOMS: atom_id res chain seq x y z
N HIS A 1 -3.32 0.53 -30.61
CA HIS A 1 -2.77 1.04 -31.89
C HIS A 1 -3.00 2.54 -32.10
N CYS A 2 -4.23 3.05 -32.32
CA CYS A 2 -4.46 4.49 -32.58
C CYS A 2 -4.19 5.38 -31.35
N TRP A 3 -4.68 4.99 -30.17
CA TRP A 3 -4.44 5.72 -28.92
C TRP A 3 -2.96 5.77 -28.52
N ASP A 4 -2.23 4.67 -28.71
CA ASP A 4 -0.78 4.64 -28.44
C ASP A 4 -0.03 5.58 -29.38
N TYR A 5 -0.42 5.60 -30.66
CA TYR A 5 0.14 6.52 -31.64
C TYR A 5 -0.17 7.98 -31.30
N ARG A 6 -1.39 8.28 -30.84
CA ARG A 6 -1.74 9.63 -30.35
C ARG A 6 -0.82 10.03 -29.19
N ARG A 7 -0.66 9.18 -28.17
CA ARG A 7 0.22 9.47 -27.02
C ARG A 7 1.67 9.70 -27.47
N PHE A 8 2.15 8.92 -28.42
CA PHE A 8 3.47 9.12 -29.02
C PHE A 8 3.61 10.47 -29.74
N VAL A 9 2.60 10.89 -30.49
CA VAL A 9 2.59 12.21 -31.16
C VAL A 9 2.54 13.34 -30.14
N VAL A 10 1.63 13.27 -29.17
CA VAL A 10 1.46 14.25 -28.07
C VAL A 10 2.79 14.49 -27.34
N GLN A 11 3.49 13.42 -26.98
CA GLN A 11 4.81 13.50 -26.33
C GLN A 11 5.85 14.25 -27.16
N ARG A 12 5.77 14.18 -28.50
CA ARG A 12 6.70 14.84 -29.42
C ARG A 12 6.27 16.25 -29.80
N SER A 13 4.97 16.54 -29.79
CA SER A 13 4.42 17.84 -30.18
C SER A 13 4.22 18.81 -29.02
N LYS A 14 4.56 18.42 -27.79
CA LYS A 14 4.43 19.25 -26.57
C LYS A 14 3.00 19.75 -26.34
N VAL A 15 2.01 18.95 -26.72
CA VAL A 15 0.62 19.23 -26.37
C VAL A 15 0.48 19.12 -24.86
N LEU A 16 -0.25 20.06 -24.26
CA LEU A 16 -0.42 20.12 -22.81
C LEU A 16 -1.33 18.98 -22.34
N PRO A 17 -1.05 18.33 -21.19
CA PRO A 17 -1.92 17.27 -20.69
C PRO A 17 -3.37 17.72 -20.43
N GLU A 18 -3.59 19.01 -20.14
CA GLU A 18 -4.92 19.64 -20.00
C GLU A 18 -5.72 19.57 -21.31
N ASP A 19 -5.07 19.80 -22.45
CA ASP A 19 -5.70 19.73 -23.78
C ASP A 19 -6.10 18.27 -24.10
N GLU A 20 -5.29 17.31 -23.70
CA GLU A 20 -5.60 15.89 -23.85
C GLU A 20 -6.72 15.43 -22.92
N LEU A 21 -6.81 16.01 -21.72
CA LEU A 21 -7.92 15.76 -20.81
C LEU A 21 -9.23 16.31 -21.39
N ALA A 22 -9.22 17.53 -21.95
CA ALA A 22 -10.36 18.10 -22.66
C ALA A 22 -10.75 17.29 -23.91
N PHE A 23 -9.77 16.76 -24.65
CA PHE A 23 -10.02 15.85 -25.77
C PHE A 23 -10.74 14.57 -25.30
N SER A 24 -10.29 13.97 -24.19
CA SER A 24 -10.94 12.78 -23.63
C SER A 24 -12.38 13.04 -23.19
N ASP A 25 -12.65 14.23 -22.62
CA ASP A 25 -13.98 14.67 -22.20
C ASP A 25 -14.94 14.73 -23.40
N SER A 26 -14.53 15.39 -24.47
CA SER A 26 -15.33 15.48 -25.71
C SER A 26 -15.71 14.11 -26.29
N LEU A 27 -14.83 13.11 -26.14
CA LEU A 27 -15.06 11.76 -26.63
C LEU A 27 -16.03 10.98 -25.73
N ILE A 28 -15.99 11.20 -24.42
CA ILE A 28 -16.92 10.58 -23.46
C ILE A 28 -18.31 11.19 -23.61
N THR A 29 -18.42 12.52 -23.73
CA THR A 29 -19.71 13.18 -23.99
C THR A 29 -20.36 12.66 -25.27
N ARG A 30 -19.57 12.36 -26.30
CA ARG A 30 -20.07 11.78 -27.56
C ARG A 30 -20.42 10.30 -27.44
N ASN A 31 -19.64 9.54 -26.67
CA ASN A 31 -19.85 8.11 -26.46
C ASN A 31 -19.21 7.68 -25.13
N PHE A 32 -20.04 7.57 -24.09
CA PHE A 32 -19.62 7.16 -22.76
C PHE A 32 -19.13 5.70 -22.70
N SER A 33 -19.39 4.87 -23.73
CA SER A 33 -18.83 3.52 -23.85
C SER A 33 -17.43 3.46 -24.42
N ASN A 34 -16.79 4.62 -24.63
CA ASN A 34 -15.40 4.69 -25.07
C ASN A 34 -14.44 4.38 -23.91
N TYR A 35 -14.22 3.09 -23.64
CA TYR A 35 -13.24 2.61 -22.65
C TYR A 35 -11.85 3.24 -22.79
N SER A 36 -11.39 3.46 -24.03
CA SER A 36 -10.07 4.03 -24.25
C SER A 36 -9.95 5.48 -23.77
N SER A 37 -11.04 6.26 -23.86
CA SER A 37 -11.07 7.62 -23.30
C SER A 37 -11.01 7.59 -21.78
N TRP A 38 -11.80 6.74 -21.12
CA TRP A 38 -11.76 6.57 -19.66
C TRP A 38 -10.38 6.14 -19.17
N HIS A 39 -9.78 5.15 -19.83
CA HIS A 39 -8.43 4.72 -19.53
C HIS A 39 -7.40 5.83 -19.77
N TYR A 40 -7.58 6.65 -20.80
CA TYR A 40 -6.65 7.75 -21.04
C TYR A 40 -6.75 8.83 -19.95
N ARG A 41 -7.96 9.14 -19.47
CA ARG A 41 -8.17 10.00 -18.29
C ARG A 41 -7.46 9.47 -17.06
N SER A 42 -7.54 8.17 -16.80
CA SER A 42 -6.89 7.56 -15.63
C SER A 42 -5.36 7.71 -15.64
N LEU A 43 -4.76 7.92 -16.82
CA LEU A 43 -3.33 8.21 -16.96
C LEU A 43 -3.02 9.70 -16.83
N LEU A 44 -3.89 10.58 -17.33
CA LEU A 44 -3.68 12.02 -17.35
C LEU A 44 -3.92 12.68 -15.99
N LEU A 45 -4.97 12.27 -15.27
CA LEU A 45 -5.38 12.93 -14.04
C LEU A 45 -4.31 12.89 -12.94
N PRO A 46 -3.59 11.78 -12.67
CA PRO A 46 -2.51 11.79 -11.68
C PRO A 46 -1.32 12.68 -12.06
N GLN A 47 -1.15 13.01 -13.35
CA GLN A 47 -0.10 13.92 -13.81
C GLN A 47 -0.48 15.38 -13.59
N LEU A 48 -1.76 15.70 -13.77
CA LEU A 48 -2.30 17.06 -13.65
C LEU A 48 -2.64 17.44 -12.20
N TYR A 49 -3.15 16.48 -11.42
CA TYR A 49 -3.71 16.70 -10.10
C TYR A 49 -3.20 15.67 -9.08
N PRO A 50 -1.88 15.51 -8.90
CA PRO A 50 -1.34 14.52 -7.97
C PRO A 50 -1.76 14.81 -6.54
N ASP A 51 -2.19 13.78 -5.81
CA ASP A 51 -2.38 13.86 -4.36
C ASP A 51 -1.00 13.95 -3.67
N PRO A 52 -0.72 14.99 -2.86
CA PRO A 52 0.57 15.16 -2.19
C PRO A 52 0.83 14.12 -1.09
N GLN A 53 -0.19 13.45 -0.58
CA GLN A 53 -0.09 12.45 0.48
C GLN A 53 -0.13 11.01 -0.05
N GLN A 54 -0.71 10.79 -1.23
CA GLN A 54 -0.96 9.45 -1.77
C GLN A 54 -0.46 9.33 -3.21
N GLN A 55 0.71 8.72 -3.38
CA GLN A 55 1.33 8.54 -4.68
C GLN A 55 0.39 7.80 -5.65
N GLY A 56 0.23 8.34 -6.86
CA GLY A 56 -0.62 7.76 -7.90
C GLY A 56 -2.13 8.02 -7.74
N ARG A 57 -2.54 8.74 -6.69
CA ARG A 57 -3.91 9.24 -6.55
C ARG A 57 -4.06 10.67 -7.05
N ILE A 58 -5.31 11.07 -7.21
CA ILE A 58 -5.74 12.41 -7.59
C ILE A 58 -6.26 13.14 -6.35
N THR A 59 -6.19 14.48 -6.35
CA THR A 59 -6.72 15.28 -5.24
C THR A 59 -8.21 15.00 -4.99
N GLU A 60 -8.66 15.12 -3.74
CA GLU A 60 -10.05 14.85 -3.34
C GLU A 60 -11.06 15.68 -4.15
N GLU A 61 -10.74 16.95 -4.43
CA GLU A 61 -11.59 17.81 -5.26
C GLU A 61 -11.82 17.23 -6.66
N ILE A 62 -10.77 16.72 -7.30
CA ILE A 62 -10.85 16.15 -8.64
C ILE A 62 -11.51 14.77 -8.61
N LEU A 63 -11.24 13.97 -7.56
CA LEU A 63 -11.90 12.70 -7.34
C LEU A 63 -13.43 12.85 -7.29
N LEU A 64 -13.94 13.83 -6.54
CA LEU A 64 -15.39 14.07 -6.43
C LEU A 64 -16.00 14.47 -7.78
N LYS A 65 -15.32 15.30 -8.57
CA LYS A 65 -15.76 15.68 -9.93
C LYS A 65 -15.80 14.48 -10.88
N GLU A 66 -14.78 13.63 -10.84
CA GLU A 66 -14.75 12.41 -11.67
C GLU A 66 -15.79 11.38 -11.24
N LEU A 67 -16.08 11.28 -9.93
CA LEU A 67 -17.15 10.43 -9.42
C LEU A 67 -18.52 10.88 -9.95
N GLU A 68 -18.80 12.18 -9.96
CA GLU A 68 -20.03 12.72 -10.55
C GLU A 68 -20.11 12.43 -12.06
N LEU A 69 -19.00 12.63 -12.79
CA LEU A 69 -18.92 12.36 -14.22
C LEU A 69 -19.22 10.89 -14.54
N VAL A 70 -18.60 9.95 -13.83
CA VAL A 70 -18.78 8.52 -14.09
C VAL A 70 -20.14 8.02 -13.63
N GLN A 71 -20.71 8.59 -12.56
CA GLN A 71 -22.07 8.32 -12.10
C GLN A 71 -23.09 8.62 -13.19
N ASN A 72 -22.98 9.77 -13.84
CA ASN A 72 -23.86 10.13 -14.95
C ASN A 72 -23.78 9.12 -16.11
N ALA A 73 -22.58 8.59 -16.39
CA ALA A 73 -22.39 7.59 -17.45
C ALA A 73 -23.10 6.26 -17.15
N PHE A 74 -22.83 5.64 -15.99
CA PHE A 74 -23.45 4.33 -15.68
C PHE A 74 -24.92 4.43 -15.24
N PHE A 75 -25.42 5.59 -14.83
CA PHE A 75 -26.86 5.80 -14.69
C PHE A 75 -27.58 5.94 -16.03
N THR A 76 -26.86 6.37 -17.07
CA THR A 76 -27.40 6.44 -18.45
C THR A 76 -27.41 5.06 -19.11
N ASP A 77 -26.34 4.28 -18.97
CA ASP A 77 -26.30 2.88 -19.39
C ASP A 77 -25.65 2.01 -18.29
N PRO A 78 -26.45 1.32 -17.47
CA PRO A 78 -25.92 0.48 -16.40
C PRO A 78 -25.18 -0.75 -16.91
N ASN A 79 -25.35 -1.15 -18.19
CA ASN A 79 -24.66 -2.31 -18.76
C ASN A 79 -23.26 -1.94 -19.29
N ASP A 80 -22.92 -0.66 -19.37
CA ASP A 80 -21.62 -0.21 -19.83
C ASP A 80 -20.54 -0.43 -18.77
N GLN A 81 -19.77 -1.49 -18.96
CA GLN A 81 -18.68 -1.85 -18.05
C GLN A 81 -17.56 -0.81 -18.00
N SER A 82 -17.41 0.03 -19.03
CA SER A 82 -16.32 1.00 -19.12
C SER A 82 -16.37 2.00 -17.98
N ALA A 83 -17.55 2.57 -17.76
CA ALA A 83 -17.82 3.48 -16.65
C ALA A 83 -17.61 2.78 -15.30
N TRP A 84 -18.07 1.54 -15.14
CA TRP A 84 -17.86 0.78 -13.90
C TRP A 84 -16.39 0.48 -13.60
N PHE A 85 -15.58 0.13 -14.61
CA PHE A 85 -14.14 -0.07 -14.43
C PHE A 85 -13.43 1.23 -14.06
N TYR A 86 -13.82 2.35 -14.68
CA TYR A 86 -13.29 3.67 -14.34
C TYR A 86 -13.68 4.09 -12.91
N HIS A 87 -14.94 3.89 -12.53
CA HIS A 87 -15.43 4.11 -11.17
C HIS A 87 -14.66 3.26 -10.15
N ARG A 88 -14.43 1.97 -10.45
CA ARG A 88 -13.60 1.11 -9.61
C ARG A 88 -12.16 1.61 -9.50
N TRP A 89 -11.59 2.18 -10.56
CA TRP A 89 -10.26 2.80 -10.51
C TRP A 89 -10.24 4.06 -9.62
N LEU A 90 -11.26 4.92 -9.71
CA LEU A 90 -11.41 6.10 -8.84
C LEU A 90 -11.49 5.72 -7.36
N LEU A 91 -12.20 4.64 -7.04
CA LEU A 91 -12.28 4.06 -5.69
C LEU A 91 -11.07 3.17 -5.34
N GLY A 92 -10.20 2.92 -6.32
CA GLY A 92 -9.09 2.02 -6.20
C GLY A 92 -8.09 2.54 -5.18
N ARG A 93 -7.64 1.64 -4.30
CA ARG A 93 -6.51 1.93 -3.45
C ARG A 93 -5.27 1.83 -4.34
N GLY A 94 -4.63 2.97 -4.65
CA GLY A 94 -3.30 2.97 -5.27
C GLY A 94 -2.36 2.03 -4.52
N ASP A 95 -1.33 1.51 -5.19
CA ASP A 95 -0.41 0.51 -4.61
C ASP A 95 0.23 1.08 -3.33
N PRO A 96 -0.22 0.66 -2.14
CA PRO A 96 0.29 1.25 -0.92
C PRO A 96 1.68 0.68 -0.66
N GLU A 97 2.59 1.54 -0.21
CA GLU A 97 3.92 1.11 0.22
C GLU A 97 3.82 -0.05 1.23
N PRO A 98 4.78 -1.00 1.24
CA PRO A 98 4.77 -2.10 2.19
C PRO A 98 4.75 -1.60 3.63
N THR A 99 3.74 -2.04 4.39
CA THR A 99 3.56 -1.71 5.81
C THR A 99 3.58 -2.96 6.66
N ILE A 100 3.92 -2.82 7.95
CA ILE A 100 3.86 -3.94 8.90
C ILE A 100 2.41 -4.12 9.34
N ARG A 101 1.83 -5.29 9.07
CA ARG A 101 0.47 -5.68 9.48
C ARG A 101 0.41 -6.34 10.84
N CYS A 102 1.43 -7.11 11.19
CA CYS A 102 1.47 -7.81 12.46
C CYS A 102 2.91 -7.96 12.96
N VAL A 103 3.10 -7.80 14.26
CA VAL A 103 4.28 -8.27 14.99
C VAL A 103 3.79 -9.27 16.04
N TYR A 104 4.44 -10.43 16.10
CA TYR A 104 4.15 -11.50 17.05
C TYR A 104 5.45 -11.95 17.71
N VAL A 105 5.45 -12.07 19.03
CA VAL A 105 6.59 -12.55 19.82
C VAL A 105 6.18 -13.80 20.56
N ASN A 106 7.01 -14.84 20.46
CA ASN A 106 6.82 -16.11 21.15
C ASN A 106 7.99 -16.36 22.10
N ARG A 107 7.68 -16.50 23.39
CA ARG A 107 8.65 -16.74 24.46
C ARG A 107 9.24 -18.15 24.39
N GLU A 108 8.41 -19.16 24.12
CA GLU A 108 8.83 -20.58 24.11
C GLU A 108 9.86 -20.87 23.01
N ASN A 109 9.67 -20.27 21.83
CA ASN A 109 10.58 -20.40 20.70
C ASN A 109 11.66 -19.33 20.67
N THR A 110 11.65 -18.39 21.62
CA THR A 110 12.54 -17.21 21.65
C THR A 110 12.60 -16.50 20.29
N SER A 111 11.44 -16.26 19.68
CA SER A 111 11.35 -15.81 18.29
C SER A 111 10.39 -14.65 18.12
N LEU A 112 10.68 -13.79 17.16
CA LEU A 112 9.79 -12.71 16.71
C LEU A 112 9.44 -12.92 15.23
N ALA A 113 8.16 -12.73 14.92
CA ALA A 113 7.60 -12.77 13.58
C ALA A 113 7.04 -11.41 13.18
N VAL A 114 7.28 -11.01 11.94
CA VAL A 114 6.76 -9.80 11.31
C VAL A 114 6.00 -10.19 10.06
N VAL A 115 4.80 -9.65 9.89
CA VAL A 115 3.97 -9.83 8.68
C VAL A 115 3.76 -8.48 8.02
N PHE A 116 3.96 -8.43 6.70
CA PHE A 116 3.82 -7.24 5.87
C PHE A 116 2.53 -7.25 5.04
N SER A 117 2.13 -6.07 4.54
CA SER A 117 1.00 -5.91 3.62
C SER A 117 1.30 -6.41 2.20
N HIS A 118 2.58 -6.46 1.81
CA HIS A 118 3.08 -6.92 0.52
C HIS A 118 4.29 -7.84 0.69
N PRO A 119 4.62 -8.67 -0.31
CA PRO A 119 5.87 -9.43 -0.29
C PRO A 119 7.06 -8.47 -0.32
N VAL A 120 7.90 -8.52 0.72
CA VAL A 120 9.13 -7.72 0.81
C VAL A 120 10.34 -8.64 0.83
N ALA A 121 11.45 -8.15 0.27
CA ALA A 121 12.75 -8.80 0.38
C ALA A 121 13.51 -8.19 1.55
N VAL A 122 13.87 -9.01 2.55
CA VAL A 122 14.65 -8.57 3.71
C VAL A 122 15.96 -9.33 3.72
N ALA A 123 17.08 -8.61 3.71
CA ALA A 123 18.38 -9.24 3.86
C ALA A 123 18.52 -9.84 5.28
N PRO A 124 19.26 -10.95 5.46
CA PRO A 124 19.42 -11.54 6.78
C PRO A 124 19.96 -10.57 7.85
N ALA A 125 20.80 -9.61 7.48
CA ALA A 125 21.26 -8.51 8.34
C ALA A 125 20.77 -7.17 7.76
N SER A 126 19.44 -7.04 7.64
CA SER A 126 18.82 -5.83 7.10
C SER A 126 18.98 -4.65 8.05
N HIS A 127 19.24 -3.47 7.48
CA HIS A 127 19.19 -2.18 8.19
C HIS A 127 17.81 -1.53 8.09
N ASP A 128 16.93 -2.05 7.22
CA ASP A 128 15.60 -1.50 6.99
C ASP A 128 14.56 -2.08 7.94
N LEU A 129 14.76 -3.33 8.41
CA LEU A 129 13.88 -4.01 9.36
C LEU A 129 14.61 -4.21 10.69
N ILE A 130 14.34 -3.33 11.65
CA ILE A 130 15.05 -3.26 12.93
C ILE A 130 14.10 -3.65 14.06
N VAL A 131 14.60 -4.42 15.04
CA VAL A 131 13.88 -4.74 16.28
C VAL A 131 14.57 -4.03 17.44
N PHE A 132 13.77 -3.41 18.29
CA PHE A 132 14.17 -2.90 19.60
C PHE A 132 13.49 -3.73 20.69
N GLY A 133 14.26 -4.10 21.71
CA GLY A 133 13.77 -4.69 22.95
C GLY A 133 14.06 -3.73 24.09
N ASP A 134 13.02 -3.29 24.81
CA ASP A 134 13.12 -2.32 25.92
C ASP A 134 13.95 -1.08 25.53
N GLU A 135 13.60 -0.47 24.40
CA GLU A 135 14.28 0.70 23.79
C GLU A 135 15.72 0.49 23.31
N SER A 136 16.28 -0.71 23.43
CA SER A 136 17.62 -1.04 22.94
C SER A 136 17.56 -1.83 21.63
N PRO A 137 18.36 -1.49 20.61
CA PRO A 137 18.36 -2.23 19.35
C PRO A 137 18.89 -3.66 19.54
N LEU A 138 18.20 -4.62 18.95
CA LEU A 138 18.57 -6.04 18.99
C LEU A 138 19.25 -6.44 17.68
N VAL A 139 20.43 -7.07 17.79
CA VAL A 139 21.12 -7.65 16.63
C VAL A 139 20.47 -8.99 16.31
N VAL A 140 19.67 -9.02 15.25
CA VAL A 140 18.91 -10.21 14.83
C VAL A 140 19.23 -10.61 13.40
N ARG A 141 18.95 -11.87 13.05
CA ARG A 141 19.02 -12.35 11.67
C ARG A 141 17.65 -12.74 11.14
N TRP A 142 17.22 -12.07 10.07
CA TRP A 142 15.95 -12.31 9.42
C TRP A 142 15.98 -13.51 8.49
N ARG A 143 14.88 -14.25 8.45
CA ARG A 143 14.64 -15.35 7.51
C ARG A 143 13.17 -15.51 7.17
N THR A 144 12.87 -16.08 6.01
CA THR A 144 11.52 -16.57 5.70
C THR A 144 11.25 -17.91 6.41
N PRO A 145 9.98 -18.29 6.63
CA PRO A 145 9.63 -19.58 7.21
C PRO A 145 10.22 -20.78 6.46
N ASP A 146 10.32 -20.69 5.14
CA ASP A 146 10.90 -21.73 4.27
C ASP A 146 12.44 -21.66 4.15
N ARG A 147 13.06 -20.68 4.81
CA ARG A 147 14.51 -20.39 4.81
C ARG A 147 15.12 -20.07 3.44
N LYS A 148 14.31 -19.83 2.40
CA LYS A 148 14.82 -19.48 1.06
C LYS A 148 15.11 -17.99 0.91
N ASN A 149 14.60 -17.16 1.82
CA ASN A 149 14.77 -15.70 1.83
C ASN A 149 14.37 -15.03 0.50
N LYS A 150 13.37 -15.58 -0.17
CA LYS A 150 12.71 -14.95 -1.31
C LYS A 150 11.74 -13.86 -0.80
N PRO A 151 11.33 -12.89 -1.65
CA PRO A 151 10.30 -11.94 -1.27
C PRO A 151 9.08 -12.65 -0.71
N GLY A 152 8.64 -12.23 0.48
CA GLY A 152 7.59 -12.91 1.22
C GLY A 152 6.90 -11.96 2.20
N TYR A 153 5.69 -12.36 2.62
CA TYR A 153 4.89 -11.59 3.56
C TYR A 153 5.38 -11.71 5.00
N MET A 154 6.02 -12.82 5.35
CA MET A 154 6.39 -13.13 6.72
C MET A 154 7.89 -13.30 6.86
N TRP A 155 8.44 -12.64 7.87
CA TRP A 155 9.84 -12.70 8.24
C TRP A 155 9.96 -13.02 9.73
N LEU A 156 10.91 -13.89 10.06
CA LEU A 156 11.15 -14.41 11.39
C LEU A 156 12.59 -14.10 11.81
N CYS A 157 12.80 -13.87 13.09
CA CYS A 157 14.14 -13.84 13.68
C CYS A 157 14.13 -14.50 15.06
N ASP A 158 15.29 -14.99 15.48
CA ASP A 158 15.49 -15.46 16.84
C ASP A 158 15.91 -14.26 17.71
N LEU A 159 15.28 -14.14 18.86
CA LEU A 159 15.58 -13.11 19.86
C LEU A 159 16.73 -13.59 20.76
N PRO A 160 17.64 -12.70 21.18
CA PRO A 160 18.63 -13.05 22.17
C PRO A 160 17.95 -13.40 23.50
N THR A 161 18.46 -14.40 24.21
CA THR A 161 17.87 -14.87 25.48
C THR A 161 17.79 -13.77 26.54
N SER A 162 18.69 -12.78 26.48
CA SER A 162 18.66 -11.59 27.34
C SER A 162 17.42 -10.72 27.14
N ALA A 163 16.79 -10.74 25.96
CA ALA A 163 15.61 -9.93 25.64
C ALA A 163 14.29 -10.51 26.19
N LEU A 164 14.30 -11.74 26.70
CA LEU A 164 13.11 -12.44 27.22
C LEU A 164 13.32 -12.95 28.65
N ASN A 165 14.10 -12.22 29.43
CA ASN A 165 14.42 -12.62 30.80
C ASN A 165 13.19 -12.52 31.73
N ASP A 166 13.26 -13.15 32.91
CA ASP A 166 12.17 -13.10 33.90
C ASP A 166 12.42 -12.08 35.01
N HIS A 167 13.47 -11.26 34.87
CA HIS A 167 13.83 -10.23 35.85
C HIS A 167 12.84 -9.06 35.82
N TRP A 168 12.34 -8.71 34.65
CA TRP A 168 11.40 -7.60 34.46
C TRP A 168 9.94 -8.07 34.39
N PRO A 169 8.97 -7.22 34.79
CA PRO A 169 7.55 -7.57 34.75
C PRO A 169 6.98 -7.60 33.32
N GLN A 170 7.64 -6.95 32.38
CA GLN A 170 7.27 -6.91 30.96
C GLN A 170 8.49 -6.62 30.09
N HIS A 171 8.39 -6.96 28.81
CA HIS A 171 9.33 -6.57 27.76
C HIS A 171 8.57 -5.93 26.60
N THR A 172 9.06 -4.78 26.12
CA THR A 172 8.48 -4.08 24.97
C THR A 172 9.30 -4.39 23.72
N PHE A 173 8.62 -4.84 22.66
CA PHE A 173 9.23 -5.09 21.36
C PHE A 173 8.68 -4.12 20.32
N ARG A 174 9.55 -3.24 19.82
CA ARG A 174 9.23 -2.29 18.77
C ARG A 174 9.98 -2.67 17.48
N VAL A 175 9.23 -2.81 16.39
CA VAL A 175 9.76 -3.13 15.07
C VAL A 175 9.62 -1.92 14.17
N LEU A 176 10.70 -1.53 13.52
CA LEU A 176 10.77 -0.43 12.56
C LEU A 176 11.00 -0.97 11.15
N TRP A 177 10.32 -0.38 10.16
CA TRP A 177 10.49 -0.63 8.73
C TRP A 177 10.70 0.68 7.97
N ALA A 178 11.46 0.61 6.86
CA ALA A 178 11.71 1.72 5.93
C ALA A 178 12.18 3.00 6.65
N GLU A 179 13.39 2.95 7.23
CA GLU A 179 14.00 4.07 7.97
C GLU A 179 13.16 4.61 9.15
N GLY A 180 12.20 3.81 9.65
CA GLY A 180 11.34 4.17 10.78
C GLY A 180 10.03 4.86 10.39
N HIS A 181 9.73 5.01 9.10
CA HIS A 181 8.44 5.53 8.64
C HIS A 181 7.27 4.64 9.03
N VAL A 182 7.51 3.34 9.20
CA VAL A 182 6.51 2.36 9.63
C VAL A 182 6.99 1.69 10.91
N GLN A 183 6.14 1.65 11.93
CA GLN A 183 6.45 0.99 13.19
C GLN A 183 5.27 0.22 13.77
N LYS A 184 5.58 -0.86 14.49
CA LYS A 184 4.63 -1.57 15.34
C LYS A 184 5.29 -2.00 16.63
N GLU A 185 4.51 -1.99 17.70
CA GLU A 185 4.98 -2.31 19.04
C GLU A 185 4.04 -3.30 19.72
N CYS A 186 4.60 -4.28 20.42
CA CYS A 186 3.85 -5.19 21.28
C CYS A 186 4.58 -5.38 22.61
N VAL A 187 3.83 -5.69 23.66
CA VAL A 187 4.35 -5.83 25.03
C VAL A 187 4.11 -7.26 25.51
N LEU A 188 5.19 -7.93 25.89
CA LEU A 188 5.17 -9.27 26.47
C LEU A 188 5.21 -9.18 28.00
N PHE A 189 4.11 -9.50 28.66
CA PHE A 189 4.05 -9.53 30.12
C PHE A 189 4.69 -10.80 30.70
N LYS A 190 5.21 -10.71 31.92
CA LYS A 190 5.73 -11.85 32.67
C LYS A 190 4.64 -12.92 32.84
N GLY A 191 5.01 -14.18 32.62
CA GLY A 191 4.09 -15.32 32.70
C GLY A 191 3.25 -15.55 31.44
N HIS A 192 3.23 -14.62 30.48
CA HIS A 192 2.63 -14.83 29.18
C HIS A 192 3.59 -15.55 28.23
N LYS A 193 3.03 -16.45 27.42
CA LYS A 193 3.77 -17.24 26.42
C LYS A 193 4.08 -16.44 25.16
N ASP A 194 3.24 -15.47 24.82
CA ASP A 194 3.33 -14.69 23.61
C ASP A 194 2.63 -13.32 23.75
N CYS A 195 2.88 -12.45 22.77
CA CYS A 195 2.18 -11.18 22.58
C CYS A 195 2.17 -10.80 21.10
N TRP A 196 1.24 -9.91 20.71
CA TRP A 196 1.18 -9.40 19.35
C TRP A 196 0.58 -8.01 19.27
N ASN A 197 0.85 -7.35 18.14
CA ASN A 197 0.13 -6.17 17.67
C ASN A 197 -0.20 -6.41 16.20
N GLN A 198 -1.49 -6.50 15.90
CA GLN A 198 -2.02 -6.73 14.57
C GLN A 198 -2.93 -5.56 14.19
N ASP A 199 -2.82 -5.09 12.95
CA ASP A 199 -3.84 -4.21 12.38
C ASP A 199 -5.20 -4.91 12.44
N SER A 200 -6.16 -4.32 13.16
CA SER A 200 -7.56 -4.69 12.98
C SER A 200 -8.02 -4.16 11.64
N VAL A 201 -8.78 -4.98 10.90
CA VAL A 201 -9.54 -4.48 9.75
C VAL A 201 -10.67 -3.63 10.31
N THR A 202 -10.47 -2.32 10.44
CA THR A 202 -11.55 -1.40 10.77
C THR A 202 -12.40 -1.15 9.53
N GLU A 203 -13.71 -0.90 9.70
CA GLU A 203 -14.63 -0.58 8.58
C GLU A 203 -14.11 0.62 7.75
N GLU A 204 -13.41 1.56 8.39
CA GLU A 204 -12.75 2.69 7.74
C GLU A 204 -11.65 2.26 6.73
N GLN A 205 -10.99 1.13 6.97
CA GLN A 205 -10.04 0.52 6.02
C GLN A 205 -10.70 -0.36 4.97
N VAL A 206 -12.01 -0.58 5.04
CA VAL A 206 -12.79 -1.26 3.99
C VAL A 206 -13.39 -0.23 3.03
N PHE A 207 -13.81 0.93 3.54
CA PHE A 207 -14.57 1.94 2.79
C PHE A 207 -13.83 3.24 2.42
N ARG A 208 -12.55 3.46 2.80
CA ARG A 208 -11.72 4.61 2.33
C ARG A 208 -10.76 4.29 1.18
#